data_AF-A0A651EEJ4-F1
#
_entry.id   AF-A0A651EEJ4-F1
#
_cell.length_a   1.000
_cell.length_b   1.000
_cell.length_c   1.000
_cell.angle_alpha   90.00
_cell.angle_beta   90.00
_cell.angle_gamma   90.00
#
_symmetry.space_group_name_H-M   'P 1'
#
loop_
_entity.id
_entity.type
_entity.pdbx_description
1 polymer ?
#
loop_
_entity_poly.entity_id
_entity_poly.type
_entity_poly.pdbx_seq_one_letter_code
_entity_poly.pdbx_strand_id
1 'polypeptide(L)'
;MIELYFSFLGEYAMLVVEFYRRYALVLNAIVVLFGVCLTVAHRNTLRVEAFLREHSDKNDMRAIVAELQERPLTPGELTEIRSSLRFPVISSTWHLFFYTITQDNIVKVLRRKYGGYGRS
;
A
#
# COMPACT_ATOMS: atom_id res chain seq x y z
N MET A 1 26.07 35.94 4.36
CA MET A 1 25.70 34.51 4.50
C MET A 1 24.19 34.30 4.45
N ILE A 2 23.40 34.99 5.29
CA ILE A 2 21.93 34.87 5.31
C ILE A 2 21.28 35.34 3.99
N GLU A 3 21.71 36.48 3.43
CA GLU A 3 21.20 36.97 2.14
C GLU A 3 21.50 36.02 0.98
N LEU A 4 22.69 35.44 0.94
CA LEU A 4 23.07 34.45 -0.06
C LEU A 4 22.17 33.20 0.02
N TYR A 5 21.89 32.74 1.25
CA TYR A 5 21.00 31.61 1.51
C TYR A 5 19.55 31.88 1.05
N PHE A 6 19.02 33.09 1.31
CA PHE A 6 17.69 33.48 0.84
C PHE A 6 17.61 33.63 -0.68
N SER A 7 18.66 34.15 -1.33
CA SER A 7 18.72 34.23 -2.79
C SER A 7 18.73 32.84 -3.44
N PHE A 8 19.55 31.91 -2.92
CA PHE A 8 19.56 30.52 -3.40
C PHE A 8 18.20 29.83 -3.20
N LEU A 9 17.56 30.02 -2.04
CA LEU A 9 16.22 29.48 -1.78
C LEU A 9 15.17 30.06 -2.75
N GLY A 10 15.24 31.37 -3.02
CA GLY A 10 14.33 32.05 -3.95
C GLY A 10 14.46 31.54 -5.37
N GLU A 11 15.70 31.36 -5.86
CA GLU A 11 15.96 30.80 -7.20
C GLU A 11 15.48 29.35 -7.31
N TYR A 12 15.75 28.52 -6.31
CA TYR A 12 15.24 27.15 -6.27
C TYR A 12 13.71 27.09 -6.23
N ALA A 13 13.07 27.95 -5.44
CA ALA A 13 11.62 28.02 -5.36
C ALA A 13 10.99 28.40 -6.71
N MET A 14 11.58 29.39 -7.40
CA MET A 14 11.16 29.79 -8.75
C MET A 14 11.26 28.60 -9.73
N LEU A 15 12.36 27.85 -9.69
CA LEU A 15 12.58 26.70 -10.56
C LEU A 15 11.53 25.59 -10.33
N VAL A 16 11.19 25.31 -9.06
CA VAL A 16 10.14 24.35 -8.70
C VAL A 16 8.76 24.82 -9.17
N VAL A 17 8.43 26.10 -8.97
CA VAL A 17 7.14 26.67 -9.38
C VAL A 17 7.00 26.65 -10.91
N GLU A 18 8.06 27.00 -11.63
CA GLU A 18 8.07 27.04 -13.09
C GLU A 18 7.99 25.63 -13.68
N PHE A 19 8.70 24.67 -13.07
CA PHE A 19 8.54 23.25 -13.36
C PHE A 19 7.10 22.78 -13.15
N TYR A 20 6.49 23.07 -11.99
CA TYR A 20 5.11 22.69 -11.72
C TYR A 20 4.13 23.33 -12.71
N ARG A 21 4.26 24.63 -13.01
CA ARG A 21 3.40 25.31 -14.00
C ARG A 21 3.52 24.69 -15.38
N ARG A 22 4.73 24.35 -15.81
CA ARG A 22 4.98 23.73 -17.11
C ARG A 22 4.40 22.33 -17.23
N TYR A 23 4.43 21.54 -16.14
CA TYR A 23 4.01 20.14 -16.14
C TYR A 23 2.74 19.86 -15.33
N ALA A 24 1.97 20.88 -14.96
CA ALA A 24 0.85 20.78 -14.02
C ALA A 24 -0.15 19.68 -14.42
N LEU A 25 -0.51 19.62 -15.71
CA LEU A 25 -1.43 18.60 -16.22
C LEU A 25 -0.88 17.18 -16.05
N VAL A 26 0.40 16.97 -16.38
CA VAL A 26 1.06 15.66 -16.26
C VAL A 26 1.19 15.27 -14.78
N LEU A 27 1.62 16.19 -13.92
CA LEU A 27 1.76 15.95 -12.49
C LEU A 27 0.42 15.63 -11.84
N ASN A 28 -0.64 16.38 -12.18
CA ASN A 28 -1.99 16.11 -11.69
C ASN A 28 -2.52 14.77 -12.22
N ALA A 29 -2.27 14.42 -13.48
CA ALA A 29 -2.62 13.11 -14.02
C ALA A 29 -1.91 11.97 -13.28
N ILE A 30 -0.63 12.13 -12.95
CA ILE A 30 0.13 11.15 -12.15
C ILE A 30 -0.50 10.98 -10.77
N VAL A 31 -0.86 12.08 -10.09
CA VAL A 31 -1.51 12.04 -8.77
C VAL A 31 -2.86 11.33 -8.83
N VAL A 32 -3.67 11.62 -9.84
CA VAL A 32 -4.98 10.96 -10.04
C VAL A 32 -4.79 9.47 -10.31
N LEU A 33 -3.89 9.09 -11.23
CA LEU A 33 -3.59 7.68 -11.53
C LEU A 33 -3.09 6.94 -10.29
N PHE A 34 -2.22 7.58 -9.51
CA PHE A 34 -1.75 7.03 -8.25
C PHE A 34 -2.89 6.77 -7.26
N GLY A 35 -3.83 7.72 -7.12
CA GLY A 35 -5.01 7.57 -6.28
C GLY A 35 -5.94 6.43 -6.73
N VAL A 36 -6.13 6.26 -8.04
CA VAL A 36 -6.89 5.13 -8.61
C VAL A 36 -6.21 3.81 -8.28
N CYS A 37 -4.91 3.69 -8.52
CA CYS A 37 -4.14 2.49 -8.19
C CYS A 37 -4.24 2.16 -6.69
N LEU A 38 -4.12 3.17 -5.83
CA LEU A 38 -4.23 2.99 -4.37
C LEU A 38 -5.61 2.50 -3.95
N THR A 39 -6.67 3.03 -4.57
CA THR A 39 -8.04 2.61 -4.33
C THR A 39 -8.27 1.15 -4.73
N VAL A 40 -7.72 0.74 -5.89
CA VAL A 40 -7.77 -0.66 -6.35
C VAL A 40 -7.03 -1.56 -5.36
N ALA A 41 -5.81 -1.19 -4.98
CA ALA A 41 -4.99 -1.96 -4.04
C ALA A 41 -5.67 -2.08 -2.66
N HIS A 42 -6.36 -1.04 -2.19
CA HIS A 42 -7.12 -1.09 -0.95
C HIS A 42 -8.31 -2.05 -1.02
N ARG A 43 -9.06 -2.02 -2.13
CA ARG A 43 -10.16 -2.96 -2.37
C ARG A 43 -9.67 -4.40 -2.44
N ASN A 44 -8.50 -4.62 -3.04
CA ASN A 44 -7.87 -5.94 -3.06
C ASN A 44 -7.50 -6.42 -1.65
N THR A 45 -6.97 -5.54 -0.79
CA THR A 45 -6.71 -5.89 0.62
C THR A 45 -8.00 -6.36 1.33
N LEU A 46 -9.12 -5.66 1.12
CA LEU A 46 -10.41 -6.07 1.70
C LEU A 46 -10.89 -7.44 1.19
N ARG A 47 -10.65 -7.75 -0.09
CA ARG A 47 -10.98 -9.07 -0.64
C ARG A 47 -10.12 -10.17 -0.05
N VAL A 48 -8.81 -9.93 0.12
CA VAL A 48 -7.92 -10.87 0.81
C VAL A 48 -8.40 -11.09 2.24
N GLU A 49 -8.82 -10.04 2.95
CA GLU A 49 -9.39 -10.17 4.29
C GLU A 49 -10.68 -10.99 4.32
N ALA A 50 -11.58 -10.80 3.35
CA ALA A 50 -12.79 -11.59 3.23
C ALA A 50 -12.48 -13.07 2.96
N PHE A 51 -11.59 -13.34 2.00
CA PHE A 51 -11.14 -14.70 1.69
C PHE A 51 -10.57 -15.42 2.93
N LEU A 52 -9.69 -14.73 3.68
CA LEU A 52 -9.08 -15.31 4.88
C LEU A 52 -10.10 -15.56 6.02
N ARG A 53 -11.17 -14.77 6.10
CA ARG A 53 -12.26 -14.99 7.07
C ARG A 53 -13.15 -16.15 6.67
N GLU A 54 -13.42 -16.33 5.37
CA GLU A 54 -14.22 -17.45 4.88
C GLU A 54 -13.51 -18.79 5.05
N HIS A 55 -12.18 -18.79 5.00
CA HIS A 55 -11.34 -20.00 5.09
C HIS A 55 -10.75 -20.23 6.47
N SER A 56 -11.11 -19.41 7.46
CA SER A 56 -10.68 -19.59 8.86
C SER A 56 -11.91 -19.72 9.76
N ASP A 57 -11.84 -20.62 10.74
CA ASP A 57 -12.87 -20.74 11.77
C ASP A 57 -12.90 -19.56 12.76
N LYS A 58 -12.02 -18.57 12.56
CA LYS A 58 -11.81 -17.44 13.46
C LYS A 58 -12.54 -16.20 12.96
N ASN A 59 -13.28 -15.57 13.87
CA ASN A 59 -13.92 -14.28 13.59
C ASN A 59 -12.97 -13.07 13.75
N ASP A 60 -11.88 -13.22 14.51
CA ASP A 60 -10.90 -12.15 14.74
C ASP A 60 -9.74 -12.22 13.75
N MET A 61 -9.58 -11.16 12.95
CA MET A 61 -8.48 -11.02 12.00
C MET A 61 -7.10 -11.05 12.67
N ARG A 62 -6.96 -10.65 13.93
CA ARG A 62 -5.68 -10.79 14.64
C ARG A 62 -5.29 -12.25 14.82
N ALA A 63 -6.25 -13.09 15.18
CA ALA A 63 -6.05 -14.52 15.37
C ALA A 63 -5.82 -15.24 14.04
N ILE A 64 -6.42 -14.77 12.94
CA ILE A 64 -6.13 -15.21 11.57
C ILE A 64 -4.69 -14.85 11.17
N VAL A 65 -4.25 -13.62 11.43
CA VAL A 65 -2.89 -13.18 11.10
C VAL A 65 -1.83 -13.95 11.89
N ALA A 66 -2.09 -14.26 13.17
CA ALA A 66 -1.22 -15.12 13.97
C ALA A 66 -1.15 -16.55 13.38
N GLU A 67 -2.28 -17.10 12.96
CA GLU A 67 -2.33 -18.41 12.31
C GLU A 67 -1.53 -18.45 11.00
N LEU A 68 -1.62 -17.40 10.18
CA LEU A 68 -0.85 -17.31 8.94
C LEU A 68 0.67 -17.28 9.15
N GLN A 69 1.13 -16.98 10.37
CA GLN A 69 2.55 -17.05 10.74
C GLN A 69 2.97 -18.47 11.11
N GLU A 70 2.07 -19.26 11.70
CA GLU A 70 2.33 -20.64 12.12
C GLU A 70 2.06 -21.64 10.99
N ARG A 71 1.03 -21.36 10.17
CA ARG A 71 0.60 -22.15 9.03
C ARG A 71 0.62 -21.28 7.77
N PRO A 72 1.61 -21.47 6.89
CA PRO A 72 1.65 -20.75 5.63
C PRO A 72 0.48 -21.11 4.73
N LEU A 73 0.07 -20.16 3.88
CA LEU A 73 -0.91 -20.42 2.83
C LEU A 73 -0.33 -21.45 1.86
N THR A 74 -1.17 -22.39 1.46
CA THR A 74 -0.82 -23.33 0.40
C THR A 74 -0.64 -22.58 -0.93
N PRO A 75 0.17 -23.11 -1.86
CA PRO A 75 0.30 -22.53 -3.19
C PRO A 75 -1.05 -22.43 -3.94
N GLY A 76 -1.98 -23.34 -3.65
CA GLY A 76 -3.34 -23.31 -4.20
C GLY A 76 -4.13 -22.09 -3.75
N GLU A 77 -4.20 -21.83 -2.45
CA GLU A 77 -4.88 -20.66 -1.87
C GLU A 77 -4.28 -19.34 -2.37
N LEU A 78 -2.95 -19.24 -2.45
CA LEU A 78 -2.29 -18.06 -3.02
C LEU A 78 -2.65 -17.84 -4.49
N THR A 79 -2.77 -18.92 -5.26
CA THR A 79 -3.14 -18.85 -6.68
C THR A 79 -4.60 -18.41 -6.83
N GLU A 80 -5.49 -18.90 -5.97
CA GLU A 80 -6.90 -18.52 -5.94
C GLU A 80 -7.09 -17.04 -5.56
N ILE A 81 -6.38 -16.57 -4.53
CA ILE A 81 -6.37 -15.15 -4.18
C ILE A 81 -5.89 -14.31 -5.37
N ARG A 82 -4.80 -14.72 -6.03
CA ARG A 82 -4.25 -14.00 -7.18
C ARG A 82 -5.20 -14.00 -8.38
N SER A 83 -5.85 -15.11 -8.68
CA SER A 83 -6.78 -15.23 -9.82
C SER A 83 -8.08 -14.46 -9.60
N SER A 84 -8.51 -14.27 -8.34
CA SER A 84 -9.67 -13.44 -7.98
C SER A 84 -9.47 -11.93 -8.20
N LEU A 85 -8.23 -11.50 -8.50
CA LEU A 85 -7.85 -10.09 -8.56
C LEU A 85 -7.30 -9.72 -9.94
N ARG A 86 -7.88 -8.69 -10.56
CA ARG A 86 -7.44 -8.19 -11.88
C ARG A 86 -6.01 -7.63 -11.84
N PHE A 87 -5.61 -7.09 -10.69
CA PHE A 87 -4.26 -6.62 -10.41
C PHE A 87 -3.82 -7.21 -9.07
N PRO A 88 -2.80 -8.09 -9.01
CA PRO A 88 -2.41 -8.78 -7.80
C PRO A 88 -1.53 -7.90 -6.89
N VAL A 89 -2.07 -6.75 -6.51
CA VAL A 89 -1.44 -5.76 -5.63
C VAL A 89 -2.34 -5.43 -4.45
N ILE A 90 -1.74 -5.24 -3.28
CA ILE A 90 -2.39 -4.81 -2.05
C ILE A 90 -1.69 -3.55 -1.52
N SER A 91 -2.42 -2.74 -0.77
CA SER A 91 -1.86 -1.53 -0.14
C SER A 91 -1.81 -1.68 1.37
N SER A 92 -0.75 -1.15 1.97
CA SER A 92 -0.73 -0.83 3.40
C SER A 92 -1.47 0.49 3.63
N THR A 93 -2.29 0.56 4.69
CA THR A 93 -2.95 1.81 5.09
C THR A 93 -1.97 2.87 5.59
N TRP A 94 -0.75 2.48 5.97
CA TRP A 94 0.21 3.35 6.66
C TRP A 94 1.24 3.99 5.75
N HIS A 95 1.55 3.35 4.63
CA HIS A 95 2.53 3.84 3.70
C HIS A 95 1.87 3.72 2.34
N LEU A 96 1.76 4.82 1.61
CA LEU A 96 1.14 4.90 0.28
C LEU A 96 2.00 4.10 -0.73
N PHE A 97 2.13 2.79 -0.51
CA PHE A 97 2.96 1.86 -1.26
C PHE A 97 2.13 0.64 -1.65
N PHE A 98 2.49 0.09 -2.81
CA PHE A 98 1.95 -1.14 -3.36
C PHE A 98 2.84 -2.31 -2.99
N TYR A 99 2.21 -3.42 -2.63
CA TYR A 99 2.88 -4.70 -2.43
C TYR A 99 2.28 -5.74 -3.36
N THR A 100 3.11 -6.61 -3.91
CA THR A 100 2.63 -7.79 -4.66
C THR A 100 1.99 -8.79 -3.71
N ILE A 101 1.05 -9.59 -4.20
CA ILE A 101 0.40 -10.63 -3.39
C ILE A 101 1.34 -11.82 -3.21
N THR A 102 2.08 -11.78 -2.11
CA THR A 102 2.83 -12.90 -1.55
C THR A 102 2.40 -13.08 -0.10
N GLN A 103 2.60 -14.28 0.45
CA GLN A 103 2.28 -14.53 1.86
C GLN A 103 2.95 -13.50 2.79
N ASP A 104 4.25 -13.25 2.60
CA ASP A 104 4.99 -12.29 3.42
C ASP A 104 4.39 -10.89 3.35
N ASN A 105 3.98 -10.44 2.16
CA ASN A 105 3.37 -9.12 1.98
C ASN A 105 1.96 -9.06 2.58
N ILE A 106 1.16 -10.12 2.45
CA ILE A 106 -0.16 -10.21 3.09
C ILE A 106 0.00 -10.11 4.61
N VAL A 107 0.85 -10.95 5.20
CA VAL A 107 1.13 -10.95 6.65
C VAL A 107 1.67 -9.58 7.09
N LYS A 108 2.60 -8.99 6.34
CA LYS A 108 3.16 -7.66 6.64
C LYS A 108 2.10 -6.56 6.64
N VAL A 109 1.23 -6.53 5.63
CA VAL A 109 0.15 -5.55 5.51
C VAL A 109 -0.88 -5.74 6.62
N LEU A 110 -1.33 -6.98 6.85
CA LEU A 110 -2.36 -7.29 7.84
C LEU A 110 -1.85 -7.15 9.27
N ARG A 111 -0.60 -7.54 9.56
CA ARG A 111 0.03 -7.32 10.88
C ARG A 111 0.10 -5.83 11.22
N ARG A 112 0.46 -4.98 10.25
CA ARG A 112 0.46 -3.52 10.47
C ARG A 112 -0.94 -2.94 10.65
N LYS A 113 -1.96 -3.54 10.04
CA LYS A 113 -3.36 -3.10 10.17
C LYS A 113 -3.99 -3.56 11.49
N TYR A 114 -3.74 -4.81 11.90
CA TYR A 114 -4.47 -5.46 13.00
C TYR A 114 -3.61 -5.83 14.22
N GLY A 115 -2.31 -6.10 14.04
CA GLY A 115 -1.42 -6.63 15.08
C GLY A 115 -0.98 -5.62 16.16
N GLY A 116 -1.40 -4.36 16.06
CA GLY A 116 -0.91 -3.28 16.93
C GLY A 116 0.55 -2.95 16.64
N TYR A 117 0.95 -1.70 16.90
CA TYR A 117 2.34 -1.26 16.82
C TYR A 117 3.17 -1.95 17.91
N GLY A 118 3.62 -3.18 17.66
CA GLY A 118 4.77 -3.73 18.35
C GLY A 118 6.00 -2.98 17.89
N ARG A 119 6.53 -2.11 18.75
CA ARG A 119 7.91 -1.62 18.67
C ARG A 119 8.82 -2.83 18.52
N SER A 120 9.51 -2.93 17.39
CA SER A 120 10.81 -3.60 17.31
C SER A 120 11.86 -2.51 17.31
#